data_AF-A0A5B0N8H4-F1
#
_entry.id   AF-A0A5B0N8H4-F1
#
_cell.length_a   1.000
_cell.length_b   1.000
_cell.length_c   1.000
_cell.angle_alpha   90.00
_cell.angle_beta   90.00
_cell.angle_gamma   90.00
#
_symmetry.space_group_name_H-M   'P 1'
#
loop_
_entity.id
_entity.type
_entity.pdbx_description
1 polymer ?
#
loop_
_entity_poly.entity_id
_entity_poly.type
_entity_poly.pdbx_seq_one_letter_code
_entity_poly.pdbx_strand_id
1 'polypeptide(L)'
;MVNPLQATDHPSTINMSPASLTPFGPVERDSVIIRSLSVIPRIGDEKSSEQEHQPALLHLRVIPWDGFSGSIKHDRLCSDTLSYFDLSKRIISRLSHELPFPSVHHLLDELQLSILRDIEEQQALNGARLIDASPHPPRVDYELTIEFPSLISLANRLSLSRSTTFPDLTRIQIDEIKTYSIIGILPHERTQKQTMLISLVLWNRQSSPLDIQSLTRSVYQKVIESEFHTVEALADSISKHVLNFQGSHPPSTPKSIERVTVTVEKPEAVSCAAGVGVQITRSSNSQ
;
A
#
# COMPACT_ATOMS: atom_id res chain seq x y z
N MET A 1 -12.17 -59.89 -9.66
CA MET A 1 -11.08 -59.09 -9.06
C MET A 1 -11.01 -57.80 -9.86
N VAL A 2 -11.81 -56.79 -9.53
CA VAL A 2 -11.47 -55.58 -8.72
C VAL A 2 -10.20 -54.85 -9.21
N ASN A 3 -10.45 -53.64 -9.75
CA ASN A 3 -9.58 -52.57 -10.29
C ASN A 3 -8.49 -52.08 -9.28
N PRO A 4 -7.46 -51.24 -9.62
CA PRO A 4 -7.65 -49.98 -10.37
C PRO A 4 -6.46 -49.29 -11.13
N LEU A 5 -6.84 -48.31 -11.97
CA LEU A 5 -6.31 -46.94 -12.17
C LEU A 5 -4.78 -46.72 -12.32
N GLN A 6 -4.34 -46.39 -13.54
CA GLN A 6 -3.12 -45.60 -13.77
C GLN A 6 -3.52 -44.12 -13.86
N ALA A 7 -3.11 -43.37 -12.84
CA ALA A 7 -3.33 -41.94 -12.71
C ALA A 7 -2.40 -41.14 -13.64
N THR A 8 -2.97 -40.05 -14.13
CA THR A 8 -2.38 -38.94 -14.88
C THR A 8 -1.38 -38.16 -14.03
N ASP A 9 -0.12 -38.05 -14.45
CA ASP A 9 0.80 -37.03 -13.94
C ASP A 9 0.81 -35.83 -14.88
N HIS A 10 -0.05 -34.86 -14.57
CA HIS A 10 0.12 -33.48 -15.02
C HIS A 10 1.32 -32.87 -14.30
N PRO A 11 2.25 -32.19 -15.00
CA PRO A 11 3.27 -31.40 -14.31
C PRO A 11 2.55 -30.30 -13.53
N SER A 12 2.60 -30.41 -12.21
CA SER A 12 2.04 -29.43 -11.29
C SER A 12 2.70 -28.09 -11.58
N THR A 13 1.88 -27.13 -12.01
CA THR A 13 2.24 -25.73 -12.15
C THR A 13 2.83 -25.28 -10.83
N ILE A 14 4.15 -25.05 -10.81
CA ILE A 14 4.80 -24.39 -9.67
C ILE A 14 4.27 -22.97 -9.72
N ASN A 15 3.20 -22.73 -8.96
CA ASN A 15 2.67 -21.41 -8.71
C ASN A 15 3.69 -20.71 -7.79
N MET A 16 4.80 -20.23 -8.37
CA MET A 16 5.68 -19.29 -7.68
C MET A 16 4.88 -18.00 -7.54
N SER A 17 4.16 -17.89 -6.42
CA SER A 17 3.63 -16.63 -5.94
C SER A 17 4.79 -15.62 -5.98
N PRO A 18 4.66 -14.49 -6.70
CA PRO A 18 5.70 -13.49 -6.71
C PRO A 18 5.83 -13.01 -5.26
N ALA A 19 7.06 -13.06 -4.75
CA ALA A 19 7.51 -12.68 -3.41
C ALA A 19 6.39 -12.09 -2.54
N SER A 20 5.98 -12.81 -1.50
CA SER A 20 5.21 -12.23 -0.40
C SER A 20 5.99 -11.02 0.12
N LEU A 21 5.69 -9.84 -0.41
CA LEU A 21 6.19 -8.57 0.07
C LEU A 21 5.75 -8.53 1.52
N THR A 22 6.69 -8.79 2.43
CA THR A 22 6.42 -8.52 3.82
C THR A 22 6.01 -7.05 3.87
N PRO A 23 4.86 -6.72 4.46
CA PRO A 23 4.32 -5.35 4.48
C PRO A 23 5.31 -4.38 5.11
N PHE A 24 6.27 -4.92 5.85
CA PHE A 24 7.34 -4.21 6.50
C PHE A 24 8.71 -4.78 6.11
N GLY A 25 9.68 -3.90 5.86
CA GLY A 25 11.09 -4.27 5.80
C GLY A 25 11.68 -4.56 7.19
N PRO A 26 12.89 -5.14 7.29
CA PRO A 26 13.59 -5.30 8.56
C PRO A 26 13.82 -3.95 9.23
N VAL A 27 13.75 -3.91 10.56
CA VAL A 27 14.10 -2.75 11.39
C VAL A 27 15.07 -3.20 12.47
N GLU A 28 15.99 -2.33 12.85
CA GLU A 28 16.99 -2.59 13.89
C GLU A 28 16.44 -2.44 15.32
N ARG A 29 15.16 -2.05 15.44
CA ARG A 29 14.49 -1.81 16.73
C ARG A 29 13.43 -2.85 17.03
N ASP A 30 13.24 -3.08 18.31
CA ASP A 30 12.12 -3.81 18.89
C ASP A 30 10.78 -3.26 18.39
N SER A 31 9.85 -4.15 18.01
CA SER A 31 8.55 -3.72 17.49
C SER A 31 7.41 -4.70 17.79
N VAL A 32 6.23 -4.13 18.02
CA VAL A 32 4.96 -4.85 18.05
C VAL A 32 4.38 -4.81 16.65
N ILE A 33 3.96 -5.97 16.13
CA ILE A 33 3.48 -6.11 14.76
C ILE A 33 2.11 -6.77 14.70
N ILE A 34 1.24 -6.19 13.88
CA ILE A 34 -0.01 -6.78 13.40
C ILE A 34 0.13 -6.90 11.89
N ARG A 35 0.05 -8.13 11.36
CA ARG A 35 0.18 -8.40 9.93
C ARG A 35 -1.12 -8.97 9.40
N SER A 36 -1.57 -8.44 8.26
CA SER A 36 -2.67 -9.00 7.48
C SER A 36 -3.95 -9.14 8.31
N LEU A 37 -4.25 -8.13 9.12
CA LEU A 37 -5.51 -8.06 9.85
C LEU A 37 -6.63 -7.86 8.82
N SER A 38 -7.42 -8.92 8.61
CA SER A 38 -8.54 -8.88 7.66
C SER A 38 -9.62 -7.96 8.17
N VAL A 39 -9.95 -6.95 7.37
CA VAL A 39 -10.98 -5.96 7.65
C VAL A 39 -11.85 -5.74 6.42
N ILE A 40 -13.08 -5.27 6.63
CA ILE A 40 -14.04 -5.03 5.54
C ILE A 40 -14.60 -3.61 5.67
N PRO A 41 -13.78 -2.57 5.40
CA PRO A 41 -14.26 -1.20 5.42
C PRO A 41 -15.34 -0.98 4.36
N ARG A 42 -16.24 -0.04 4.66
CA ARG A 42 -17.23 0.49 3.72
C ARG A 42 -16.68 1.77 3.13
N ILE A 43 -16.42 1.81 1.84
CA ILE A 43 -15.82 2.97 1.17
C ILE A 43 -16.79 3.46 0.10
N GLY A 44 -17.16 4.74 0.12
CA GLY A 44 -18.06 5.34 -0.85
C GLY A 44 -18.99 6.41 -0.25
N ASP A 45 -19.86 6.95 -1.10
CA ASP A 45 -20.90 7.90 -0.71
C ASP A 45 -22.10 7.13 -0.12
N GLU A 46 -22.68 7.64 0.97
CA GLU A 46 -23.90 7.11 1.61
C GLU A 46 -25.07 6.99 0.64
N LYS A 47 -25.10 7.81 -0.43
CA LYS A 47 -26.17 7.85 -1.43
C LYS A 47 -25.99 6.87 -2.58
N SER A 48 -24.83 6.26 -2.72
CA SER A 48 -24.60 5.24 -3.74
C SER A 48 -25.25 3.93 -3.31
N SER A 49 -26.16 3.41 -4.13
CA SER A 49 -26.84 2.12 -3.90
C SER A 49 -25.90 0.91 -3.91
N GLU A 50 -24.65 1.09 -4.35
CA GLU A 50 -23.58 0.11 -4.28
C GLU A 50 -22.71 0.37 -3.04
N GLN A 51 -23.20 -0.08 -1.88
CA GLN A 51 -22.39 -0.15 -0.66
C GLN A 51 -21.40 -1.31 -0.81
N GLU A 52 -20.28 -1.04 -1.47
CA GLU A 52 -19.28 -2.05 -1.74
C GLU A 52 -18.46 -2.29 -0.47
N HIS A 53 -18.67 -3.46 0.13
CA HIS A 53 -17.81 -3.96 1.19
C HIS A 53 -16.49 -4.34 0.54
N GLN A 54 -15.41 -3.64 0.90
CA GLN A 54 -14.12 -3.79 0.25
C GLN A 54 -13.18 -4.56 1.17
N PRO A 55 -12.94 -5.87 0.94
CA PRO A 55 -11.99 -6.62 1.74
C PRO A 55 -10.62 -5.96 1.67
N ALA A 56 -10.03 -5.71 2.83
CA ALA A 56 -8.74 -5.09 2.96
C ALA A 56 -7.90 -5.79 4.02
N LEU A 57 -6.59 -5.67 3.88
CA LEU A 57 -5.62 -6.14 4.87
C LEU A 57 -4.98 -4.92 5.53
N LEU A 58 -5.05 -4.88 6.85
CA LEU A 58 -4.38 -3.87 7.65
C LEU A 58 -3.10 -4.43 8.25
N HIS A 59 -2.04 -3.63 8.16
CA HIS A 59 -0.75 -3.90 8.76
C HIS A 59 -0.39 -2.73 9.67
N LEU A 60 -0.06 -3.04 10.92
CA LEU A 60 0.44 -2.05 11.87
C LEU A 60 1.76 -2.54 12.46
N ARG A 61 2.76 -1.67 12.45
CA ARG A 61 3.97 -1.82 13.25
C ARG A 61 4.03 -0.64 14.21
N VAL A 62 4.29 -0.94 15.48
CA VAL A 62 4.58 0.06 16.52
C VAL A 62 5.97 -0.22 17.07
N ILE A 63 6.80 0.81 17.17
CA ILE A 63 8.21 0.74 17.56
C ILE A 63 8.38 1.61 18.81
N PRO A 64 8.38 1.01 20.02
CA PRO A 64 8.70 1.74 21.24
C PRO A 64 10.15 2.24 21.21
N TRP A 65 10.37 3.50 21.58
CA TRP A 65 11.71 4.09 21.54
C TRP A 65 12.71 3.41 22.47
N ASP A 66 12.25 2.98 23.65
CA ASP A 66 13.09 2.38 24.70
C ASP A 66 13.08 0.84 24.67
N GLY A 67 12.53 0.24 23.61
CA GLY A 67 12.33 -1.20 23.49
C GLY A 67 11.38 -1.76 24.55
N PHE A 68 11.57 -3.02 24.94
CA PHE A 68 10.69 -3.74 25.88
C PHE A 68 11.31 -3.99 27.27
N SER A 69 12.27 -3.17 27.69
CA SER A 69 13.10 -3.43 28.86
C SER A 69 12.32 -3.70 30.16
N GLY A 70 11.27 -2.92 30.42
CA GLY A 70 10.39 -3.08 31.59
C GLY A 70 9.53 -4.35 31.49
N SER A 71 8.94 -4.59 30.33
CA SER A 71 8.14 -5.79 30.09
C SER A 71 8.97 -7.08 30.18
N ILE A 72 10.21 -7.08 29.66
CA ILE A 72 11.16 -8.20 29.76
C ILE A 72 11.53 -8.46 31.23
N LYS A 73 11.86 -7.40 31.98
CA LYS A 73 12.31 -7.53 33.37
C LYS A 73 11.24 -8.10 34.29
N HIS A 74 9.98 -7.77 34.03
CA HIS A 74 8.86 -8.10 34.92
C HIS A 74 7.96 -9.22 34.38
N ASP A 75 8.18 -9.70 33.16
CA ASP A 75 7.35 -10.67 32.44
C ASP A 75 5.86 -10.31 32.46
N ARG A 76 5.57 -9.02 32.20
CA ARG A 76 4.23 -8.41 32.28
C ARG A 76 4.10 -7.30 31.25
N LEU A 77 2.86 -6.95 30.89
CA LEU A 77 2.59 -5.79 30.05
C LEU A 77 2.87 -4.49 30.83
N CYS A 78 4.00 -3.86 30.55
CA CYS A 78 4.36 -2.53 31.05
C CYS A 78 4.04 -1.43 30.00
N SER A 79 4.31 -0.18 30.32
CA SER A 79 4.05 0.97 29.41
C SER A 79 4.90 0.95 28.14
N ASP A 80 5.97 0.14 28.12
CA ASP A 80 6.90 -0.04 27.00
C ASP A 80 6.44 -1.11 25.99
N THR A 81 5.30 -1.77 26.23
CA THR A 81 4.68 -2.72 25.32
C THR A 81 3.19 -2.47 25.14
N LEU A 82 2.58 -3.18 24.19
CA LEU A 82 1.17 -3.00 23.80
C LEU A 82 0.46 -4.34 23.66
N SER A 83 -0.83 -4.35 23.98
CA SER A 83 -1.71 -5.48 23.70
C SER A 83 -2.13 -5.43 22.23
N TYR A 84 -1.42 -6.17 21.38
CA TYR A 84 -1.77 -6.33 19.96
C TYR A 84 -3.16 -6.97 19.78
N PHE A 85 -3.61 -7.78 20.76
CA PHE A 85 -4.95 -8.36 20.77
C PHE A 85 -6.03 -7.28 20.93
N ASP A 86 -5.90 -6.43 21.94
CA ASP A 86 -6.87 -5.37 22.20
C ASP A 86 -6.88 -4.31 21.09
N LEU A 87 -5.70 -3.97 20.55
CA LEU A 87 -5.58 -3.09 19.37
C LEU A 87 -6.31 -3.70 18.17
N SER A 88 -6.05 -4.96 17.84
CA SER A 88 -6.71 -5.65 16.72
C SER A 88 -8.24 -5.65 16.88
N LYS A 89 -8.72 -5.95 18.10
CA LYS A 89 -10.16 -5.98 18.40
C LYS A 89 -10.82 -4.61 18.24
N ARG A 90 -10.17 -3.54 18.71
CA ARG A 90 -10.67 -2.16 18.58
C ARG A 90 -10.72 -1.71 17.12
N ILE A 91 -9.67 -2.00 16.36
CA ILE A 91 -9.62 -1.71 14.91
C ILE A 91 -10.77 -2.40 14.17
N ILE A 92 -10.96 -3.71 14.38
CA ILE A 92 -12.05 -4.47 13.74
C ILE A 92 -13.42 -3.90 14.12
N SER A 93 -13.63 -3.64 15.42
CA SER A 93 -14.90 -3.12 15.92
C SER A 93 -15.24 -1.77 15.30
N ARG A 94 -14.26 -0.86 15.22
CA ARG A 94 -14.43 0.47 14.63
C ARG A 94 -14.85 0.40 13.16
N LEU A 95 -14.13 -0.37 12.36
CA LEU A 95 -14.44 -0.56 10.93
C LEU A 95 -15.77 -1.28 10.66
N SER A 96 -16.30 -2.01 11.65
CA SER A 96 -17.58 -2.72 11.52
C SER A 96 -18.80 -1.87 11.89
N HIS A 97 -18.61 -0.82 12.69
CA HIS A 97 -19.72 -0.02 13.25
C HIS A 97 -19.81 1.40 12.65
N GLU A 98 -18.82 1.83 11.87
CA GLU A 98 -18.81 3.17 11.30
C GLU A 98 -19.65 3.28 10.02
N LEU A 99 -20.12 4.51 9.78
CA LEU A 99 -20.68 4.94 8.51
C LEU A 99 -19.64 4.78 7.40
N PRO A 100 -20.04 4.66 6.12
CA PRO A 100 -19.09 4.51 5.03
C PRO A 100 -18.10 5.67 5.00
N PHE A 101 -16.82 5.34 4.82
CA PHE A 101 -15.76 6.32 4.65
C PHE A 101 -15.86 6.92 3.24
N PRO A 102 -15.88 8.25 3.09
CA PRO A 102 -16.01 8.89 1.77
C PRO A 102 -14.85 8.56 0.82
N SER A 103 -13.66 8.24 1.36
CA SER A 103 -12.49 7.86 0.57
C SER A 103 -11.52 6.99 1.37
N VAL A 104 -10.60 6.33 0.67
CA VAL A 104 -9.49 5.58 1.28
C VAL A 104 -8.58 6.50 2.11
N HIS A 105 -8.42 7.76 1.70
CA HIS A 105 -7.65 8.76 2.45
C HIS A 105 -8.29 9.01 3.82
N HIS A 106 -9.60 9.23 3.86
CA HIS A 106 -10.33 9.48 5.10
C HIS A 106 -10.31 8.26 6.02
N LEU A 107 -10.48 7.05 5.47
CA LEU A 107 -10.32 5.81 6.22
C LEU A 107 -8.94 5.73 6.89
N LEU A 108 -7.87 6.09 6.18
CA LEU A 108 -6.52 6.06 6.72
C LEU A 108 -6.30 7.14 7.80
N ASP A 109 -6.91 8.34 7.64
CA ASP A 109 -6.92 9.41 8.65
C ASP A 109 -7.54 8.92 9.96
N GLU A 110 -8.76 8.38 9.90
CA GLU A 110 -9.50 7.89 11.07
C GLU A 110 -8.78 6.72 11.74
N LEU A 111 -8.26 5.78 10.96
CA LEU A 111 -7.46 4.68 11.49
C LEU A 111 -6.20 5.18 12.21
N GLN A 112 -5.45 6.11 11.63
CA GLN A 112 -4.25 6.66 12.23
C GLN A 112 -4.56 7.36 13.56
N LEU A 113 -5.50 8.30 13.57
CA LEU A 113 -5.88 9.05 14.77
C LEU A 113 -6.33 8.12 15.89
N SER A 114 -7.16 7.15 15.54
CA SER A 114 -7.76 6.26 16.52
C SER A 114 -6.78 5.22 17.06
N ILE A 115 -5.86 4.70 16.24
CA ILE A 115 -4.77 3.81 16.67
C ILE A 115 -3.81 4.56 17.61
N LEU A 116 -3.43 5.79 17.28
CA LEU A 116 -2.54 6.59 18.14
C LEU A 116 -3.16 6.81 19.51
N ARG A 117 -4.44 7.17 19.55
CA ARG A 117 -5.18 7.30 20.81
C ARG A 117 -5.25 5.98 21.58
N ASP A 118 -5.53 4.86 20.91
CA ASP A 118 -5.61 3.54 21.55
C ASP A 118 -4.23 3.12 22.12
N ILE A 119 -3.13 3.48 21.47
CA ILE A 119 -1.77 3.27 21.98
C ILE A 119 -1.52 4.09 23.24
N GLU A 120 -1.80 5.38 23.21
CA GLU A 120 -1.63 6.27 24.36
C GLU A 120 -2.46 5.82 25.57
N GLU A 121 -3.72 5.43 25.35
CA GLU A 121 -4.61 4.88 26.39
C GLU A 121 -3.99 3.62 27.04
N GLN A 122 -3.48 2.68 26.24
CA GLN A 122 -2.85 1.46 26.77
C GLN A 122 -1.57 1.74 27.54
N GLN A 123 -0.71 2.63 27.03
CA GLN A 123 0.54 3.00 27.71
C GLN A 123 0.26 3.67 29.06
N ALA A 124 -0.74 4.55 29.12
CA ALA A 124 -1.17 5.19 30.36
C ALA A 124 -1.73 4.18 31.37
N LEU A 125 -2.58 3.24 30.92
CA LEU A 125 -3.12 2.19 31.78
C LEU A 125 -2.02 1.25 32.31
N ASN A 126 -1.03 0.92 31.49
CA ASN A 126 0.06 0.04 31.88
C ASN A 126 1.07 0.76 32.79
N GLY A 127 1.33 2.05 32.54
CA GLY A 127 2.21 2.89 33.35
C GLY A 127 1.64 3.17 34.74
N ALA A 128 0.34 3.42 34.86
CA ALA A 128 -0.34 3.64 36.15
C ALA A 128 -0.30 2.41 37.09
N ARG A 129 0.01 1.23 36.56
CA ARG A 129 0.19 0.00 37.36
C ARG A 129 1.59 -0.11 37.97
N LEU A 130 2.50 0.81 37.66
CA LEU A 130 3.87 0.83 38.16
C LEU A 130 4.06 1.95 39.21
N ILE A 131 4.87 1.65 40.22
CA ILE A 131 5.14 2.55 41.36
C ILE A 131 6.10 3.70 40.95
N ASP A 132 6.89 3.51 39.88
CA ASP A 132 7.84 4.47 39.29
C ASP A 132 7.39 4.90 37.88
N ALA A 133 6.17 5.44 37.76
CA ALA A 133 5.68 5.92 36.46
C ALA A 133 6.46 7.17 36.03
N SER A 134 7.13 7.10 34.87
CA SER A 134 7.63 8.30 34.20
C SER A 134 6.44 9.23 33.88
N PRO A 135 6.56 10.55 34.08
CA PRO A 135 5.45 11.49 33.92
C PRO A 135 4.97 11.67 32.47
N HIS A 136 5.67 11.08 31.49
CA HIS A 136 5.29 11.16 30.07
C HIS A 136 5.11 9.75 29.48
N PRO A 137 4.07 9.52 28.67
CA PRO A 137 3.90 8.26 27.96
C PRO A 137 5.11 8.04 27.03
N PRO A 138 5.64 6.80 26.94
CA PRO A 138 6.81 6.52 26.13
C PRO A 138 6.50 6.74 24.65
N ARG A 139 7.40 7.48 23.98
CA ARG A 139 7.25 7.82 22.57
C ARG A 139 7.30 6.57 21.70
N VAL A 140 6.42 6.50 20.72
CA VAL A 140 6.37 5.42 19.73
C VAL A 140 6.54 5.95 18.32
N ASP A 141 7.27 5.20 17.50
CA ASP A 141 7.18 5.30 16.05
C ASP A 141 6.18 4.28 15.53
N TYR A 142 5.58 4.53 14.37
CA TYR A 142 4.66 3.58 13.75
C TYR A 142 4.76 3.55 12.23
N GLU A 143 4.29 2.45 11.67
CA GLU A 143 4.04 2.25 10.25
C GLU A 143 2.68 1.57 10.09
N LEU A 144 1.73 2.29 9.50
CA LEU A 144 0.37 1.84 9.24
C LEU A 144 0.19 1.70 7.74
N THR A 145 -0.21 0.51 7.29
CA THR A 145 -0.50 0.22 5.88
C THR A 145 -1.88 -0.42 5.78
N ILE A 146 -2.68 0.05 4.84
CA ILE A 146 -3.92 -0.62 4.41
C ILE A 146 -3.79 -1.03 2.95
N GLU A 147 -4.11 -2.28 2.67
CA GLU A 147 -3.99 -2.92 1.36
C GLU A 147 -5.36 -3.40 0.87
N PHE A 148 -5.66 -3.10 -0.38
CA PHE A 148 -6.86 -3.51 -1.10
C PHE A 148 -6.47 -4.34 -2.32
N PRO A 149 -6.81 -5.63 -2.35
CA PRO A 149 -6.50 -6.51 -3.48
C PRO A 149 -7.26 -6.20 -4.77
N SER A 150 -8.37 -5.46 -4.75
CA SER A 150 -9.17 -5.23 -5.97
C SER A 150 -10.01 -3.96 -5.96
N LEU A 151 -9.57 -2.92 -5.22
CA LEU A 151 -10.36 -1.67 -5.13
C LEU A 151 -10.37 -0.87 -6.44
N ILE A 152 -9.33 -1.01 -7.27
CA ILE A 152 -9.23 -0.33 -8.56
C ILE A 152 -9.27 -1.39 -9.65
N SER A 153 -10.32 -1.40 -10.47
CA SER A 153 -10.55 -2.42 -11.50
C SER A 153 -9.40 -2.58 -12.53
N LEU A 154 -8.59 -1.55 -12.71
CA LEU A 154 -7.47 -1.53 -13.66
C LEU A 154 -6.15 -2.05 -13.05
N ALA A 155 -6.06 -2.21 -11.73
CA ALA A 155 -4.84 -2.54 -11.02
C ALA A 155 -5.03 -3.79 -10.15
N ASN A 156 -3.96 -4.55 -9.95
CA ASN A 156 -4.01 -5.76 -9.13
C ASN A 156 -4.04 -5.45 -7.64
N ARG A 157 -3.50 -4.32 -7.20
CA ARG A 157 -3.50 -3.95 -5.78
C ARG A 157 -3.34 -2.46 -5.59
N LEU A 158 -4.01 -1.95 -4.56
CA LEU A 158 -3.77 -0.63 -4.01
C LEU A 158 -3.30 -0.77 -2.56
N SER A 159 -2.25 -0.08 -2.16
CA SER A 159 -1.89 0.08 -0.75
C SER A 159 -1.61 1.54 -0.43
N LEU A 160 -2.02 1.97 0.75
CA LEU A 160 -1.68 3.27 1.30
C LEU A 160 -0.98 3.06 2.63
N SER A 161 0.11 3.79 2.86
CA SER A 161 0.81 3.75 4.13
C SER A 161 1.22 5.12 4.65
N ARG A 162 1.26 5.21 5.98
CA ARG A 162 1.73 6.37 6.73
C ARG A 162 2.66 5.90 7.83
N SER A 163 3.65 6.72 8.14
CA SER A 163 4.65 6.41 9.15
C SER A 163 5.17 7.67 9.81
N THR A 164 5.75 7.54 10.99
CA THR A 164 6.42 8.66 11.67
C THR A 164 7.68 9.13 10.95
N THR A 165 8.28 8.30 10.10
CA THR A 165 9.45 8.66 9.26
C THR A 165 9.12 9.74 8.24
N PHE A 166 7.89 9.74 7.72
CA PHE A 166 7.41 10.71 6.73
C PHE A 166 6.03 11.26 7.18
N PRO A 167 6.00 12.12 8.21
CA PRO A 167 4.76 12.45 8.92
C PRO A 167 3.75 13.18 8.05
N ASP A 168 4.21 13.98 7.08
CA ASP A 168 3.36 14.79 6.20
C ASP A 168 2.98 14.10 4.88
N LEU A 169 3.48 12.87 4.68
CA LEU A 169 3.33 12.15 3.41
C LEU A 169 2.50 10.88 3.60
N THR A 170 1.69 10.57 2.59
CA THR A 170 1.08 9.26 2.38
C THR A 170 1.83 8.58 1.26
N ARG A 171 2.34 7.38 1.51
CA ARG A 171 2.90 6.52 0.47
C ARG A 171 1.75 5.75 -0.16
N ILE A 172 1.53 5.95 -1.45
CA ILE A 172 0.46 5.28 -2.22
C ILE A 172 1.15 4.34 -3.20
N GLN A 173 0.81 3.06 -3.18
CA GLN A 173 1.34 2.09 -4.12
C GLN A 173 0.20 1.43 -4.90
N ILE A 174 0.28 1.51 -6.22
CA ILE A 174 -0.65 0.90 -7.17
C ILE A 174 0.16 -0.13 -7.93
N ASP A 175 -0.17 -1.40 -7.76
CA ASP A 175 0.58 -2.49 -8.40
C ASP A 175 -0.14 -3.01 -9.63
N GLU A 176 0.65 -3.21 -10.68
CA GLU A 176 0.27 -3.94 -11.90
C GLU A 176 -1.00 -3.40 -12.56
N ILE A 177 -0.97 -2.11 -12.93
CA ILE A 177 -1.92 -1.57 -13.91
C ILE A 177 -1.69 -2.30 -15.23
N LYS A 178 -2.59 -3.22 -15.58
CA LYS A 178 -2.47 -4.05 -16.78
C LYS A 178 -2.96 -3.29 -18.00
N THR A 179 -2.12 -3.18 -19.02
CA THR A 179 -2.44 -2.42 -20.23
C THR A 179 -1.79 -3.00 -21.49
N TYR A 180 -2.16 -2.46 -22.65
CA TYR A 180 -1.66 -2.88 -23.95
C TYR A 180 -1.27 -1.68 -24.81
N SER A 181 -0.04 -1.67 -25.32
CA SER A 181 0.51 -0.58 -26.13
C SER A 181 1.50 -1.11 -27.17
N ILE A 182 1.77 -0.33 -28.21
CA ILE A 182 2.85 -0.61 -29.16
C ILE A 182 4.17 -0.18 -28.51
N ILE A 183 5.04 -1.14 -28.23
CA ILE A 183 6.28 -0.91 -27.47
C ILE A 183 7.41 -1.77 -28.01
N GLY A 184 8.56 -1.17 -28.30
CA GLY A 184 9.73 -1.89 -28.80
C GLY A 184 10.36 -1.25 -30.03
N ILE A 185 11.57 -1.70 -30.34
CA ILE A 185 12.42 -1.19 -31.44
C ILE A 185 12.27 -2.08 -32.67
N LEU A 186 12.03 -3.38 -32.47
CA LEU A 186 12.04 -4.35 -33.56
C LEU A 186 10.78 -4.19 -34.42
N PRO A 187 10.86 -4.34 -35.75
CA PRO A 187 9.72 -4.11 -36.63
C PRO A 187 8.47 -4.94 -36.28
N HIS A 188 8.63 -6.18 -35.82
CA HIS A 188 7.50 -7.02 -35.40
C HIS A 188 6.84 -6.54 -34.10
N GLU A 189 7.57 -5.85 -33.24
CA GLU A 189 7.01 -5.23 -32.02
C GLU A 189 6.15 -4.01 -32.35
N ARG A 190 6.31 -3.45 -33.55
CA ARG A 190 5.57 -2.27 -34.03
C ARG A 190 4.24 -2.60 -34.69
N THR A 191 3.92 -3.87 -34.93
CA THR A 191 2.70 -4.27 -35.65
C THR A 191 1.58 -4.72 -34.73
N GLN A 192 1.87 -5.07 -33.47
CA GLN A 192 0.90 -5.59 -32.52
C GLN A 192 1.09 -4.98 -31.13
N LYS A 193 -0.03 -4.73 -30.45
CA LYS A 193 -0.02 -4.28 -29.07
C LYS A 193 0.47 -5.41 -28.18
N GLN A 194 1.30 -5.06 -27.21
CA GLN A 194 1.92 -5.99 -26.28
C GLN A 194 1.47 -5.67 -24.86
N THR A 195 1.38 -6.71 -24.03
CA THR A 195 1.02 -6.59 -22.62
C THR A 195 2.10 -5.84 -21.86
N MET A 196 1.68 -4.87 -21.05
CA MET A 196 2.52 -4.11 -20.14
C MET A 196 1.92 -4.12 -18.74
N LEU A 197 2.78 -4.21 -17.73
CA LEU A 197 2.42 -4.04 -16.32
C LEU A 197 3.09 -2.77 -15.81
N ILE A 198 2.30 -1.87 -15.22
CA ILE A 198 2.80 -0.60 -14.69
C ILE A 198 2.49 -0.54 -13.20
N SER A 199 3.53 -0.37 -12.39
CA SER A 199 3.38 -0.16 -10.95
C SER A 199 3.87 1.22 -10.56
N LEU A 200 3.17 1.87 -9.65
CA LEU A 200 3.44 3.22 -9.17
C LEU A 200 3.64 3.19 -7.66
N VAL A 201 4.68 3.86 -7.17
CA VAL A 201 4.83 4.21 -5.75
C VAL A 201 4.95 5.72 -5.65
N LEU A 202 4.01 6.36 -4.97
CA LEU A 202 3.87 7.80 -4.86
C LEU A 202 4.11 8.24 -3.42
N TRP A 203 4.69 9.42 -3.25
CA TRP A 203 4.73 10.13 -1.98
C TRP A 203 3.92 11.41 -2.13
N ASN A 204 2.70 11.38 -1.62
CA ASN A 204 1.71 12.45 -1.74
C ASN A 204 1.57 13.18 -0.40
N ARG A 205 1.45 14.52 -0.43
CA ARG A 205 1.19 15.33 0.76
C ARG A 205 -0.19 15.02 1.34
N GLN A 206 -0.24 14.69 2.63
CA GLN A 206 -1.49 14.41 3.33
C GLN A 206 -2.50 15.57 3.25
N SER A 207 -2.01 16.81 3.22
CA SER A 207 -2.83 18.02 3.08
C SER A 207 -3.51 18.18 1.71
N SER A 208 -3.15 17.36 0.72
CA SER A 208 -3.74 17.37 -0.61
C SER A 208 -4.07 15.94 -1.07
N PRO A 209 -5.18 15.37 -0.56
CA PRO A 209 -5.64 14.04 -0.95
C PRO A 209 -5.74 13.88 -2.46
N LEU A 210 -5.37 12.70 -2.95
CA LEU A 210 -5.27 12.40 -4.37
C LEU A 210 -6.48 11.59 -4.82
N ASP A 211 -7.07 11.93 -5.96
CA ASP A 211 -7.99 11.02 -6.63
C ASP A 211 -7.20 9.89 -7.32
N ILE A 212 -6.99 8.81 -6.57
CA ILE A 212 -6.21 7.64 -6.98
C ILE A 212 -6.85 6.95 -8.19
N GLN A 213 -8.17 6.90 -8.27
CA GLN A 213 -8.87 6.25 -9.39
C GLN A 213 -8.69 7.07 -10.67
N SER A 214 -8.87 8.38 -10.61
CA SER A 214 -8.67 9.26 -11.75
C SER A 214 -7.21 9.29 -12.21
N LEU A 215 -6.25 9.28 -11.28
CA LEU A 215 -4.82 9.15 -11.63
C LEU A 215 -4.56 7.83 -12.37
N THR A 216 -5.03 6.71 -11.81
CA THR A 216 -4.80 5.37 -12.39
C THR A 216 -5.38 5.29 -13.79
N ARG A 217 -6.61 5.77 -13.99
CA ARG A 217 -7.27 5.85 -15.30
C ARG A 217 -6.49 6.73 -16.27
N SER A 218 -5.97 7.86 -15.80
CA SER A 218 -5.19 8.79 -16.62
C SER A 218 -3.86 8.19 -17.08
N VAL A 219 -3.16 7.46 -16.20
CA VAL A 219 -1.95 6.70 -16.55
C VAL A 219 -2.27 5.60 -17.55
N TYR A 220 -3.33 4.83 -17.31
CA TYR A 220 -3.80 3.80 -18.23
C TYR A 220 -4.06 4.38 -19.64
N GLN A 221 -4.82 5.48 -19.73
CA GLN A 221 -5.15 6.13 -20.99
C GLN A 221 -3.90 6.60 -21.73
N LYS A 222 -2.97 7.24 -21.01
CA LYS A 222 -1.71 7.71 -21.57
C LYS A 222 -0.89 6.58 -22.19
N VAL A 223 -0.91 5.38 -21.59
CA VAL A 223 -0.13 4.25 -22.10
C VAL A 223 -0.78 3.62 -23.33
N ILE A 224 -2.09 3.40 -23.32
CA ILE A 224 -2.78 2.75 -24.46
C ILE A 224 -2.71 3.56 -25.76
N GLU A 225 -2.58 4.89 -25.64
CA GLU A 225 -2.43 5.84 -26.74
C GLU A 225 -0.97 6.02 -27.18
N SER A 226 -0.02 5.50 -26.39
CA SER A 226 1.40 5.67 -26.67
C SER A 226 1.96 4.60 -27.59
N GLU A 227 3.05 4.95 -28.28
CA GLU A 227 3.78 4.07 -29.19
C GLU A 227 5.31 4.16 -28.97
N PHE A 228 5.76 4.10 -27.71
CA PHE A 228 7.18 4.27 -27.37
C PHE A 228 8.05 3.17 -27.99
N HIS A 229 9.33 3.49 -28.23
CA HIS A 229 10.29 2.49 -28.69
C HIS A 229 10.93 1.74 -27.51
N THR A 230 11.03 2.38 -26.34
CA THR A 230 11.72 1.83 -25.17
C THR A 230 10.86 1.97 -23.92
N VAL A 231 11.01 1.02 -22.99
CA VAL A 231 10.28 1.03 -21.71
C VAL A 231 10.77 2.14 -20.78
N GLU A 232 12.02 2.57 -20.94
CA GLU A 232 12.63 3.72 -20.25
C GLU A 232 11.92 5.03 -20.62
N ALA A 233 11.68 5.24 -21.92
CA ALA A 233 10.99 6.45 -22.40
C ALA A 233 9.53 6.46 -21.94
N LEU A 234 8.87 5.29 -21.94
CA LEU A 234 7.53 5.14 -21.39
C LEU A 234 7.50 5.42 -19.89
N ALA A 235 8.41 4.84 -19.11
CA ALA A 235 8.50 5.05 -17.67
C ALA A 235 8.74 6.53 -17.33
N ASP A 236 9.65 7.20 -18.04
CA ASP A 236 9.93 8.63 -17.85
C ASP A 236 8.72 9.49 -18.21
N SER A 237 8.02 9.17 -19.31
CA SER A 237 6.78 9.82 -19.71
C SER A 237 5.66 9.67 -18.67
N ILE A 238 5.48 8.47 -18.11
CA ILE A 238 4.52 8.21 -17.02
C ILE A 238 4.92 9.00 -15.78
N SER A 239 6.19 9.01 -15.39
CA SER A 239 6.65 9.71 -14.18
C SER A 239 6.37 11.22 -14.25
N LYS A 240 6.61 11.84 -15.41
CA LYS A 240 6.29 13.26 -15.67
C LYS A 240 4.79 13.51 -15.62
N HIS A 241 4.00 12.60 -16.19
CA HIS A 241 2.55 12.69 -16.17
C HIS A 241 2.00 12.64 -14.75
N VAL A 242 2.46 11.67 -13.96
CA VAL A 242 2.05 11.50 -12.55
C VAL A 242 2.47 12.70 -11.70
N LEU A 243 3.70 13.19 -11.83
CA LEU A 243 4.18 14.37 -11.07
C LEU A 243 3.43 15.66 -11.41
N ASN A 244 2.84 15.75 -12.61
CA ASN A 244 2.05 16.89 -13.05
C ASN A 244 0.54 16.65 -12.93
N PHE A 245 0.11 15.52 -12.36
CA PHE A 245 -1.29 15.22 -12.17
C PHE A 245 -1.89 16.15 -11.09
N GLN A 246 -2.84 16.99 -11.50
CA GLN A 246 -3.57 17.90 -10.59
C GLN A 246 -5.01 17.42 -10.33
N GLY A 247 -5.48 16.38 -11.02
CA GLY A 247 -6.86 15.92 -10.90
C GLY A 247 -7.87 17.04 -11.20
N SER A 248 -8.82 17.25 -10.29
CA SER A 248 -9.80 18.35 -10.35
C SER A 248 -9.32 19.65 -9.72
N HIS A 249 -8.10 19.71 -9.20
CA HIS A 249 -7.58 20.93 -8.58
C HIS A 249 -7.21 21.98 -9.62
N PRO A 250 -7.39 23.28 -9.31
CA PRO A 250 -7.01 24.35 -10.22
C PRO A 250 -5.49 24.35 -10.47
N PRO A 251 -5.03 24.85 -11.64
CA PRO A 251 -3.63 24.78 -12.04
C PRO A 251 -2.66 25.56 -11.13
N SER A 252 -3.18 26.49 -10.32
CA SER A 252 -2.44 27.26 -9.31
C SER A 252 -2.16 26.51 -8.02
N THR A 253 -2.70 25.30 -7.85
CA THR A 253 -2.52 24.49 -6.63
C THR A 253 -1.10 23.90 -6.60
N PRO A 254 -0.38 23.96 -5.47
CA PRO A 254 0.94 23.35 -5.36
C PRO A 254 0.88 21.85 -5.68
N LYS A 255 1.95 21.32 -6.28
CA LYS A 255 2.05 19.90 -6.62
C LYS A 255 1.88 19.04 -5.36
N SER A 256 0.91 18.14 -5.39
CA SER A 256 0.58 17.27 -4.26
C SER A 256 1.50 16.05 -4.17
N ILE A 257 2.05 15.60 -5.31
CA ILE A 257 2.97 14.46 -5.40
C ILE A 257 4.41 14.98 -5.40
N GLU A 258 5.18 14.63 -4.39
CA GLU A 258 6.58 15.04 -4.26
C GLU A 258 7.54 14.11 -5.01
N ARG A 259 7.20 12.83 -5.06
CA ARG A 259 8.04 11.78 -5.64
C ARG A 259 7.20 10.64 -6.18
N VAL A 260 7.65 10.07 -7.29
CA VAL A 260 7.08 8.88 -7.91
C VAL A 260 8.20 7.90 -8.24
N THR A 261 7.95 6.63 -7.98
CA THR A 261 8.69 5.52 -8.58
C THR A 261 7.75 4.82 -9.56
N VAL A 262 8.18 4.68 -10.80
CA VAL A 262 7.44 3.99 -11.87
C VAL A 262 8.21 2.73 -12.21
N THR A 263 7.54 1.59 -12.14
CA THR A 263 8.02 0.33 -12.69
C THR A 263 7.22 0.03 -13.96
N VAL A 264 7.90 -0.27 -15.06
CA VAL A 264 7.29 -0.67 -16.33
C VAL A 264 7.87 -2.01 -16.73
N GLU A 265 7.03 -3.05 -16.78
CA GLU A 265 7.43 -4.41 -17.13
C GLU A 265 6.72 -4.90 -18.39
N LYS A 266 7.46 -5.65 -19.21
CA LYS A 266 7.00 -6.42 -20.36
C LYS A 266 7.11 -7.90 -19.99
N PRO A 267 6.02 -8.56 -19.56
CA PRO A 267 6.06 -9.93 -19.04
C PRO A 267 6.62 -10.94 -20.05
N GLU A 268 6.25 -10.77 -21.32
CA GLU A 268 6.53 -11.74 -22.38
C GLU A 268 7.83 -11.44 -23.15
N ALA A 269 8.66 -10.49 -22.69
CA ALA A 269 9.87 -10.13 -23.43
C ALA A 269 10.97 -11.19 -23.37
N VAL A 270 11.04 -11.96 -22.28
CA VAL A 270 12.06 -13.01 -22.07
C VAL A 270 11.36 -14.27 -21.56
N SER A 271 11.36 -15.33 -22.38
CA SER A 271 10.61 -16.57 -22.15
C SER A 271 10.94 -17.32 -20.85
N CYS A 272 12.10 -17.06 -20.25
CA CYS A 272 12.56 -17.70 -19.01
C CYS A 272 12.50 -16.76 -17.79
N ALA A 273 11.91 -15.57 -17.93
CA ALA A 273 11.70 -14.62 -16.84
C ALA A 273 10.20 -14.39 -16.62
N ALA A 274 9.77 -14.14 -15.38
CA ALA A 274 8.38 -13.77 -15.10
C ALA A 274 8.02 -12.40 -15.69
N GLY A 275 9.02 -11.54 -15.86
CA GLY A 275 8.94 -10.28 -16.57
C GLY A 275 10.29 -9.59 -16.60
N VAL A 276 10.44 -8.65 -17.54
CA VAL A 276 11.60 -7.76 -17.60
C VAL A 276 11.12 -6.32 -17.76
N GLY A 277 11.84 -5.38 -17.19
CA GLY A 277 11.38 -4.01 -17.15
C GLY A 277 12.39 -3.06 -16.56
N VAL A 278 11.94 -1.85 -16.33
CA VAL A 278 12.73 -0.78 -15.73
C VAL A 278 11.97 -0.15 -14.57
N GLN A 279 12.72 0.25 -13.55
CA GLN A 279 12.20 1.01 -12.42
C GLN A 279 12.95 2.33 -12.35
N ILE A 280 12.22 3.44 -12.34
CA ILE A 280 12.80 4.78 -12.21
C ILE A 280 12.12 5.55 -11.10
N THR A 281 12.87 6.41 -10.42
CA THR A 281 12.34 7.36 -9.45
C THR A 281 12.56 8.79 -9.95
N ARG A 282 11.55 9.65 -9.80
CA ARG A 282 11.59 11.09 -10.10
C ARG A 282 10.95 11.87 -8.97
N SER A 283 11.48 13.05 -8.70
CA SER A 283 10.98 13.97 -7.68
C SER A 283 10.56 15.28 -8.34
N SER A 284 9.58 15.97 -7.75
CA SER A 284 9.06 17.25 -8.25
C SER A 284 10.11 18.38 -8.29
N ASN A 285 11.17 18.25 -7.48
CA ASN A 285 12.28 19.22 -7.36
C ASN A 285 13.46 18.96 -8.33
N SER A 286 13.39 17.93 -9.20
CA SER A 286 14.50 17.52 -10.06
C SER A 286 14.30 17.87 -11.54
N GLN A 287 13.57 18.94 -11.84
CA GLN A 287 13.43 19.47 -13.21
C GLN A 287 14.52 20.47 -13.54
#